data_AF-A0A179BJN1-F1
#
_entry.id   AF-A0A179BJN1-F1
#
_cell.length_a   1.000
_cell.length_b   1.000
_cell.length_c   1.000
_cell.angle_alpha   90.00
_cell.angle_beta   90.00
_cell.angle_gamma   90.00
#
_symmetry.space_group_name_H-M   'P 1'
#
loop_
_entity.id
_entity.type
_entity.pdbx_description
1 polymer ?
#
loop_
_entity_poly.entity_id
_entity_poly.type
_entity_poly.pdbx_seq_one_letter_code
_entity_poly.pdbx_strand_id
1 'polypeptide(L)'
;MTRSIFEERWTHRPEGQALCALINGDRGWLMFLRSEGDAGMSSRDPAYSGPPDAEMEFQLTNGQVDRYPVAWTLPIQDIERAIEFFKAYGEPAPFVSWYDDSAKL
;
A
#
# COMPACT_ATOMS: atom_id res chain seq x y z
N MET A 1 -11.36 -20.25 -4.74
CA MET A 1 -11.72 -18.82 -4.70
C MET A 1 -11.15 -18.27 -3.41
N THR A 2 -10.14 -17.41 -3.49
CA THR A 2 -9.64 -16.69 -2.31
C THR A 2 -10.76 -15.77 -1.85
N ARG A 3 -11.16 -15.88 -0.59
CA ARG A 3 -12.25 -15.07 -0.02
C ARG A 3 -11.74 -13.64 0.10
N SER A 4 -12.44 -12.67 -0.51
CA SER A 4 -12.15 -11.25 -0.30
C SER A 4 -12.36 -10.91 1.17
N ILE A 5 -11.30 -10.42 1.81
CA ILE A 5 -11.28 -9.91 3.18
C ILE A 5 -10.68 -8.51 3.10
N PHE A 6 -11.54 -7.52 2.89
CA PHE A 6 -11.09 -6.14 2.82
C PHE A 6 -10.63 -5.68 4.19
N GLU A 7 -9.44 -5.12 4.25
CA GLU A 7 -8.90 -4.49 5.45
C GLU A 7 -8.18 -3.20 5.07
N GLU A 8 -8.47 -2.14 5.83
CA GLU A 8 -7.71 -0.89 5.79
C GLU A 8 -6.98 -0.76 7.12
N ARG A 9 -5.64 -0.68 7.06
CA ARG A 9 -4.80 -0.61 8.24
C ARG A 9 -3.92 0.63 8.21
N TRP A 10 -4.13 1.50 9.19
CA TRP A 10 -3.32 2.69 9.40
C TRP A 10 -2.32 2.49 10.53
N THR A 11 -1.07 2.87 10.30
CA THR A 11 -0.03 2.98 11.31
C THR A 11 0.51 4.40 11.31
N HIS A 12 0.61 5.03 12.47
CA HIS A 12 1.07 6.41 12.62
C HIS A 12 2.34 6.49 13.46
N ARG A 13 3.15 7.52 13.22
CA ARG A 13 4.31 7.89 14.03
C ARG A 13 4.07 9.23 14.73
N PRO A 14 4.63 9.45 15.93
CA PRO A 14 4.52 10.73 16.64
C PRO A 14 5.01 11.93 15.83
N GLU A 15 5.95 11.73 14.91
CA GLU A 15 6.55 12.77 14.09
C GLU A 15 5.71 13.14 12.85
N GLY A 16 4.53 12.52 12.67
CA GLY A 16 3.54 12.87 11.65
C GLY A 16 3.50 11.96 10.43
N GLN A 17 4.46 11.03 10.28
CA GLN A 17 4.43 10.05 9.21
C GLN A 17 3.30 9.04 9.43
N ALA A 18 2.74 8.55 8.33
CA ALA A 18 1.75 7.49 8.36
C ALA A 18 2.01 6.46 7.26
N LEU A 19 1.63 5.22 7.52
CA LEU A 19 1.56 4.16 6.53
C LEU A 19 0.14 3.61 6.51
N CYS A 20 -0.49 3.64 5.34
CA CYS A 20 -1.76 2.96 5.07
C CYS A 20 -1.48 1.68 4.27
N ALA A 21 -2.12 0.59 4.67
CA ALA A 21 -2.21 -0.64 3.89
C ALA A 21 -3.68 -0.92 3.57
N LEU A 22 -4.00 -1.01 2.29
CA LEU A 22 -5.28 -1.54 1.80
C LEU A 22 -5.05 -2.99 1.40
N ILE A 23 -5.78 -3.93 1.99
CA ILE A 23 -5.57 -5.37 1.82
C ILE A 23 -6.85 -6.01 1.27
N ASN A 24 -6.68 -6.92 0.32
CA ASN A 24 -7.76 -7.77 -0.20
C ASN A 24 -7.21 -9.18 -0.43
N GLY A 25 -7.52 -10.09 0.50
CA GLY A 25 -7.07 -11.47 0.42
C GLY A 25 -5.57 -11.60 0.67
N ASP A 26 -4.82 -12.02 -0.34
CA ASP A 26 -3.39 -12.32 -0.25
C ASP A 26 -2.48 -11.21 -0.81
N ARG A 27 -3.05 -10.06 -1.16
CA ARG A 27 -2.32 -8.89 -1.65
C ARG A 27 -2.80 -7.60 -1.01
N GLY A 28 -1.95 -6.59 -1.03
CA GLY A 28 -2.30 -5.26 -0.56
C GLY A 28 -1.55 -4.15 -1.28
N TRP A 29 -2.04 -2.93 -1.15
CA TRP A 29 -1.42 -1.72 -1.64
C TRP A 29 -0.97 -0.87 -0.46
N LEU A 30 0.23 -0.28 -0.55
CA LEU A 30 0.77 0.59 0.48
C LEU A 30 0.77 2.05 0.03
N MET A 31 0.47 2.94 0.98
CA MET A 31 0.69 4.37 0.87
C MET A 31 1.46 4.87 2.07
N PHE A 32 2.60 5.51 1.82
CA PHE A 32 3.39 6.19 2.83
C PHE A 32 3.19 7.71 2.71
N LEU A 33 2.96 8.37 3.84
CA LEU A 33 2.82 9.82 3.97
C LEU A 33 3.92 10.35 4.88
N ARG A 34 4.66 11.37 4.42
CA ARG A 34 5.71 12.05 5.19
C ARG A 34 5.11 12.95 6.28
N SER A 35 3.94 13.50 6.02
CA SER A 35 3.17 14.35 6.93
C SER A 35 1.70 14.41 6.50
N GLU A 36 0.84 15.01 7.33
CA GLU A 36 -0.52 15.35 6.94
C GLU A 36 -0.54 16.22 5.67
N GLY A 37 -1.42 15.90 4.72
CA GLY A 37 -1.54 16.59 3.43
C GLY A 37 -0.46 16.25 2.39
N ASP A 38 0.48 15.34 2.69
CA ASP A 38 1.42 14.82 1.69
C ASP A 38 0.67 14.04 0.59
N ALA A 39 1.09 14.20 -0.67
CA ALA A 39 0.58 13.38 -1.77
C ALA A 39 1.02 11.92 -1.64
N GLY A 40 2.13 11.69 -0.92
CA GLY A 40 2.57 10.38 -0.51
C GLY A 40 3.39 9.64 -1.57
N MET A 41 3.70 8.40 -1.22
CA MET A 41 4.31 7.44 -2.12
C MET A 41 3.55 6.13 -2.05
N SER A 42 3.44 5.43 -3.18
CA SER A 42 2.70 4.17 -3.27
C SER A 42 3.53 3.00 -3.77
N SER A 43 3.13 1.77 -3.43
CA SER A 43 3.87 0.56 -3.80
C SER A 43 3.75 0.21 -5.29
N ARG A 44 4.80 -0.43 -5.82
CA ARG A 44 4.83 -1.16 -7.09
C ARG A 44 5.45 -2.53 -6.87
N ASP A 45 4.95 -3.55 -7.56
CA ASP A 45 5.48 -4.91 -7.56
C ASP A 45 6.22 -5.16 -8.89
N PRO A 46 7.55 -4.96 -8.93
CA PRO A 46 8.33 -5.22 -10.14
C PRO A 46 8.42 -6.71 -10.49
N ALA A 47 8.03 -7.61 -9.56
CA ALA A 47 7.98 -9.05 -9.80
C ALA A 47 6.60 -9.51 -10.30
N TYR A 48 5.61 -8.62 -10.39
CA TYR A 48 4.31 -8.96 -10.92
C TYR A 48 4.40 -9.34 -12.41
N SER A 49 4.01 -10.57 -12.73
CA SER A 49 4.08 -11.14 -14.08
C SER A 49 2.71 -11.49 -14.67
N GLY A 50 1.62 -10.96 -14.09
CA GLY A 50 0.26 -11.16 -14.58
C GLY A 50 -0.13 -10.16 -15.68
N PRO A 51 -1.42 -10.12 -16.07
CA PRO A 51 -1.90 -9.20 -17.09
C PRO A 51 -1.66 -7.73 -16.70
N PRO A 52 -1.18 -6.88 -17.62
CA PRO A 52 -0.85 -5.48 -17.32
C PRO A 52 -2.06 -4.62 -16.98
N ASP A 53 -3.26 -5.05 -17.40
CA ASP A 53 -4.55 -4.41 -17.19
C ASP A 53 -5.37 -5.05 -16.04
N ALA A 54 -4.78 -6.01 -15.32
CA ALA A 54 -5.45 -6.60 -14.16
C ALA A 54 -5.59 -5.56 -13.05
N GLU A 55 -6.81 -5.42 -12.53
CA GLU A 55 -7.12 -4.55 -11.39
C GLU A 55 -7.57 -5.36 -10.18
N MET A 56 -7.36 -4.79 -8.99
CA MET A 56 -7.84 -5.30 -7.72
C MET A 56 -8.65 -4.23 -7.00
N GLU A 57 -9.79 -4.64 -6.46
CA GLU A 57 -10.65 -3.81 -5.63
C GLU A 57 -10.14 -3.77 -4.19
N PHE A 58 -10.28 -2.61 -3.56
CA PHE A 58 -10.09 -2.41 -2.13
C PHE A 58 -11.28 -1.63 -1.59
N GLN A 59 -11.77 -2.03 -0.43
CA GLN A 59 -12.85 -1.33 0.26
C GLN A 59 -12.29 -0.67 1.53
N LEU A 60 -12.44 0.65 1.59
CA LEU A 60 -12.03 1.45 2.74
C LEU A 60 -13.12 1.43 3.83
N THR A 61 -12.74 1.80 5.05
CA THR A 61 -13.66 1.82 6.21
C THR A 61 -14.84 2.78 6.04
N ASN A 62 -14.69 3.83 5.23
CA ASN A 62 -15.77 4.75 4.89
C ASN A 62 -16.74 4.21 3.82
N GLY A 63 -16.54 2.99 3.32
CA GLY A 63 -17.36 2.36 2.30
C GLY A 63 -16.95 2.69 0.85
N GLN A 64 -15.94 3.54 0.66
CA GLN A 64 -15.36 3.80 -0.65
C GLN A 64 -14.72 2.52 -1.20
N VAL A 65 -14.89 2.30 -2.51
CA VAL A 65 -14.25 1.19 -3.23
C VAL A 65 -13.31 1.78 -4.26
N ASP A 66 -12.03 1.49 -4.10
CA ASP A 66 -10.97 1.87 -5.03
C ASP A 66 -10.56 0.68 -5.89
N ARG A 67 -10.06 0.96 -7.09
CA ARG A 67 -9.45 -0.02 -7.98
C ARG A 67 -8.04 0.42 -8.31
N TYR A 68 -7.09 -0.48 -8.13
CA TYR A 68 -5.69 -0.27 -8.50
C TYR A 68 -5.19 -1.41 -9.37
N PRO A 69 -4.25 -1.15 -10.30
CA PRO A 69 -3.55 -2.22 -11.01
C PRO A 69 -2.93 -3.22 -10.03
N VAL A 70 -3.04 -4.52 -10.30
CA VAL A 70 -2.45 -5.56 -9.44
C VAL A 70 -0.92 -5.39 -9.36
N ALA A 71 -0.30 -4.87 -10.41
CA ALA A 71 1.12 -4.50 -10.44
C ALA A 71 1.52 -3.43 -9.41
N TRP A 72 0.56 -2.75 -8.77
CA TRP A 72 0.82 -1.78 -7.69
C TRP A 72 0.67 -2.41 -6.30
N THR A 73 0.07 -3.59 -6.24
CA THR A 73 -0.14 -4.35 -5.00
C THR A 73 1.04 -5.29 -4.76
N LEU A 74 1.35 -5.59 -3.50
CA LEU A 74 2.39 -6.54 -3.10
C LEU A 74 1.74 -7.79 -2.45
N PRO A 75 2.44 -8.95 -2.43
CA PRO A 75 2.04 -10.09 -1.61
C PRO A 75 1.87 -9.69 -0.14
N ILE A 76 0.90 -10.30 0.54
CA ILE A 76 0.58 -9.98 1.95
C ILE A 76 1.78 -10.11 2.89
N GLN A 77 2.71 -11.02 2.61
CA GLN A 77 3.93 -11.17 3.42
C GLN A 77 4.83 -9.93 3.35
N ASP A 78 4.91 -9.27 2.19
CA ASP A 78 5.68 -8.05 2.02
C ASP A 78 4.97 -6.84 2.64
N ILE A 79 3.63 -6.82 2.60
CA ILE A 79 2.79 -5.83 3.29
C ILE A 79 3.06 -5.86 4.80
N GLU A 80 2.94 -7.03 5.42
CA GLU A 80 3.17 -7.19 6.85
C GLU A 80 4.61 -6.82 7.24
N ARG A 81 5.59 -7.24 6.43
CA ARG A 81 7.00 -6.88 6.63
C ARG A 81 7.21 -5.36 6.53
N ALA A 82 6.55 -4.68 5.60
CA ALA A 82 6.66 -3.23 5.44
C ALA A 82 6.03 -2.46 6.60
N ILE A 83 4.90 -2.95 7.12
CA ILE A 83 4.25 -2.39 8.33
C ILE A 83 5.19 -2.50 9.52
N GLU A 84 5.79 -3.67 9.77
CA GLU A 84 6.74 -3.84 10.88
C GLU A 84 8.00 -2.98 10.71
N PHE A 85 8.52 -2.85 9.48
CA PHE A 85 9.62 -1.93 9.20
C PHE A 85 9.25 -0.48 9.54
N PHE A 86 8.08 -0.01 9.09
CA PHE A 86 7.62 1.35 9.38
C PHE A 86 7.39 1.58 10.88
N LYS A 87 6.83 0.60 11.59
CA LYS A 87 6.71 0.66 13.07
C LYS A 87 8.06 0.81 13.76
N ALA A 88 9.11 0.18 13.25
CA ALA A 88 10.45 0.30 13.82
C ALA A 88 11.09 1.66 13.46
N TYR A 89 11.13 2.01 12.18
CA TYR A 89 11.99 3.10 11.67
C TYR A 89 11.25 4.38 11.31
N GLY A 90 9.93 4.34 11.07
CA GLY A 90 9.15 5.48 10.60
C GLY A 90 9.44 5.87 9.15
N GLU A 91 10.12 5.00 8.41
CA GLU A 91 10.60 5.24 7.04
C GLU A 91 9.96 4.27 6.03
N PRO A 92 9.92 4.64 4.74
CA PRO A 92 9.49 3.73 3.67
C PRO A 92 10.41 2.51 3.61
N ALA A 93 9.84 1.31 3.58
CA ALA A 93 10.60 0.08 3.55
C ALA A 93 11.48 -0.01 2.29
N PRO A 94 12.81 -0.22 2.39
CA PRO A 94 13.73 -0.15 1.24
C PRO A 94 13.60 -1.32 0.26
N PHE A 95 12.88 -2.38 0.65
CA PHE A 95 12.59 -3.52 -0.22
C PHE A 95 11.29 -3.35 -1.02
N VAL A 96 10.52 -2.28 -0.76
CA VAL A 96 9.34 -1.92 -1.56
C VAL A 96 9.77 -0.96 -2.66
N SER A 97 9.32 -1.20 -3.89
CA SER A 97 9.49 -0.24 -4.97
C SER A 97 8.45 0.86 -4.82
N TRP A 98 8.86 2.01 -4.28
CA TRP A 98 7.99 3.18 -4.09
C TRP A 98 7.91 4.04 -5.35
N TYR A 99 6.71 4.48 -5.69
CA TYR A 99 6.46 5.54 -6.67
C TYR A 99 6.08 6.82 -5.91
N ASP A 100 6.72 7.95 -6.23
CA ASP A 100 6.41 9.23 -5.59
C ASP A 100 5.21 9.89 -6.29
N ASP A 101 4.06 9.89 -5.61
CA ASP A 101 2.81 10.42 -6.15
C ASP A 101 2.75 11.97 -6.07
N SER A 102 3.74 12.61 -5.44
CA SER A 102 3.93 14.07 -5.49
C SER A 102 4.66 14.53 -6.76
N ALA A 103 5.35 13.62 -7.44
CA ALA A 103 6.07 13.93 -8.67
C ALA A 103 5.06 14.23 -9.79
N LYS A 104 4.86 15.52 -10.07
CA LYS A 104 4.14 15.93 -11.28
C LYS A 104 4.91 15.44 -12.52
N LEU A 105 4.18 14.85 -13.46
CA LEU A 105 4.63 14.66 -14.84
C LEU A 105 5.08 15.97 -15.48
#